data_AF-A0A9D1LS51-F1
#
_entry.id   AF-A0A9D1LS51-F1
#
_cell.length_a   1.000
_cell.length_b   1.000
_cell.length_c   1.000
_cell.angle_alpha   90.00
_cell.angle_beta   90.00
_cell.angle_gamma   90.00
#
_symmetry.space_group_name_H-M   'P 1'
#
loop_
_entity.id
_entity.type
_entity.pdbx_description
1 polymer ?
#
loop_
_entity_poly.entity_id
_entity_poly.type
_entity_poly.pdbx_seq_one_letter_code
_entity_poly.pdbx_strand_id
1 'polypeptide(L)' 'MAGSGVADRAVTLVTAAVLIVLFRLSIMGKCAFLIAGYNALPKAVKAHVNKKALCRFVGKILMPMGAIMP' A
#
# COMPACT_ATOMS: atom_id res chain seq x y z
N MET A 1 -22.74 -5.11 -7.85
CA MET A 1 -22.60 -4.72 -9.27
C MET A 1 -22.14 -5.94 -10.03
N ALA A 2 -23.06 -6.65 -10.69
CA ALA A 2 -22.78 -7.90 -11.38
C ALA A 2 -22.28 -7.61 -12.81
N GLY A 3 -20.98 -7.34 -12.94
CA GLY A 3 -20.28 -7.44 -14.22
C GLY A 3 -20.04 -8.91 -14.56
N SER A 4 -19.92 -9.26 -15.83
CA SER A 4 -19.60 -10.62 -16.30
C SER A 4 -18.54 -11.28 -15.42
N GLY A 5 -18.77 -12.51 -14.96
CA GLY A 5 -17.90 -13.15 -13.94
C GLY A 5 -16.42 -13.23 -14.28
N VAL A 6 -16.06 -13.04 -15.56
CA VAL A 6 -14.67 -12.90 -16.03
C VAL A 6 -14.07 -11.53 -15.65
N ALA A 7 -14.83 -10.45 -15.80
CA ALA A 7 -14.39 -9.10 -15.45
C ALA A 7 -14.19 -8.96 -13.94
N ASP A 8 -15.08 -9.54 -13.14
CA ASP A 8 -14.96 -9.56 -11.67
C ASP A 8 -13.67 -10.27 -11.22
N ARG A 9 -13.42 -11.47 -11.77
CA ARG A 9 -12.18 -12.24 -11.53
C ARG A 9 -10.93 -11.49 -11.98
N ALA A 10 -10.99 -10.81 -13.13
CA ALA A 10 -9.89 -10.01 -13.64
C ALA A 10 -9.60 -8.81 -12.71
N VAL A 11 -10.63 -8.11 -12.23
CA VAL A 11 -10.48 -6.99 -11.29
C VAL A 11 -9.88 -7.45 -9.97
N THR A 12 -10.32 -8.58 -9.41
CA THR A 12 -9.72 -9.17 -8.21
C THR A 12 -8.24 -9.49 -8.43
N LEU A 13 -7.88 -10.16 -9.53
CA LEU A 13 -6.48 -10.54 -9.82
C LEU A 13 -5.59 -9.32 -9.99
N VAL A 14 -6.06 -8.29 -10.70
CA VAL A 14 -5.34 -7.02 -10.87
C VAL A 14 -5.15 -6.33 -9.51
N THR A 15 -6.20 -6.28 -8.69
CA THR A 15 -6.15 -5.66 -7.36
C THR A 15 -5.16 -6.39 -6.44
N ALA A 16 -5.18 -7.73 -6.43
CA ALA A 16 -4.24 -8.55 -5.68
C ALA A 16 -2.79 -8.32 -6.15
N ALA A 17 -2.55 -8.26 -7.46
CA ALA A 17 -1.23 -7.98 -8.02
C ALA A 17 -0.71 -6.60 -7.59
N VAL A 18 -1.56 -5.57 -7.65
CA VAL A 18 -1.21 -4.21 -7.17
C VAL A 18 -0.89 -4.23 -5.68
N LEU A 19 -1.68 -4.89 -4.84
CA LEU A 19 -1.44 -4.99 -3.40
C LEU A 19 -0.13 -5.70 -3.06
N ILE A 20 0.23 -6.77 -3.78
CA ILE A 20 1.51 -7.48 -3.63
C ILE A 20 2.68 -6.55 -3.95
N VAL A 21 2.60 -5.78 -5.04
CA VAL A 21 3.63 -4.81 -5.43
C VAL A 21 3.78 -3.73 -4.36
N LEU A 22 2.66 -3.15 -3.90
CA LEU A 22 2.64 -2.14 -2.85
C LEU A 22 3.21 -2.65 -1.52
N PHE A 23 2.91 -3.89 -1.15
CA PHE A 23 3.46 -4.56 0.02
C PHE A 23 4.98 -4.72 -0.07
N ARG A 24 5.50 -5.20 -1.21
CA ARG A 24 6.95 -5.35 -1.45
C ARG A 24 7.67 -4.02 -1.37
N LEU A 25 7.15 -2.99 -2.02
CA LEU A 25 7.73 -1.64 -2.00
C LEU A 25 7.69 -1.02 -0.59
N SER A 26 6.66 -1.34 0.21
CA SER A 26 6.54 -0.92 1.61
C SER A 26 7.59 -1.58 2.52
N ILE A 27 7.85 -2.88 2.36
CA ILE A 27 8.94 -3.58 3.09
C ILE A 27 10.33 -3.03 2.73
N MET A 28 10.53 -2.69 1.45
CA MET A 28 11.76 -2.07 0.96
C MET A 28 11.98 -0.64 1.50
N GLY A 29 10.96 -0.02 2.10
CA GLY A 29 11.04 1.32 2.67
C GLY A 29 10.92 2.45 1.64
N LYS A 30 10.43 2.16 0.44
CA LYS A 30 10.40 3.11 -0.70
C LYS A 30 9.01 3.75 -0.92
N CYS A 31 7.99 3.31 -0.20
CA CYS A 31 6.60 3.77 -0.35
C CYS A 31 6.22 5.02 0.45
N ALA A 32 7.15 5.76 1.06
CA ALA A 32 6.77 6.86 1.95
C ALA A 32 5.98 7.94 1.20
N PHE A 33 6.24 8.09 -0.10
CA PHE A 33 5.51 8.98 -0.99
C PHE A 33 4.04 8.57 -1.21
N LEU A 34 3.67 7.30 -1.04
CA LEU A 34 2.26 6.88 -1.15
C LEU A 34 1.45 7.21 0.10
N ILE A 35 2.11 7.61 1.19
CA ILE A 35 1.45 7.94 2.45
C ILE A 35 1.08 9.42 2.40
N ALA A 36 -0.20 9.72 2.14
CA ALA A 36 -0.70 11.10 2.08
C ALA A 36 -0.36 11.90 3.35
N GLY A 37 -0.48 11.28 4.53
CA GLY A 37 -0.06 11.88 5.80
C GLY A 37 1.44 12.20 5.85
N TYR A 38 2.30 11.38 5.24
CA TYR A 38 3.71 11.71 5.11
C TYR A 38 3.91 12.90 4.17
N ASN A 39 3.23 12.94 3.03
CA ASN A 39 3.34 14.03 2.06
C ASN A 39 2.81 15.37 2.57
N ALA A 40 1.81 15.36 3.44
CA ALA A 40 1.25 16.56 4.07
C ALA A 40 2.15 17.17 5.16
N LEU A 41 3.16 16.42 5.65
CA LEU A 41 4.07 16.95 6.67
C LEU A 41 4.94 18.08 6.12
N PRO A 42 5.18 19.14 6.92
CA PRO A 42 6.14 20.18 6.59
C PRO A 42 7.55 19.59 6.44
N LYS A 43 8.38 20.22 5.58
CA LYS A 43 9.73 19.72 5.25
C LYS A 43 10.61 19.52 6.49
N ALA A 44 10.51 20.41 7.47
CA ALA A 44 11.23 20.31 8.74
C ALA A 44 10.88 19.01 9.49
N VAL A 45 9.59 18.66 9.57
CA VAL A 45 9.13 17.45 10.26
C VAL A 45 9.47 16.19 9.45
N LYS A 46 9.37 16.24 8.11
CA LYS A 46 9.75 15.13 7.23
C LYS A 46 11.20 14.67 7.39
N ALA A 47 12.12 15.57 7.77
CA ALA A 47 13.53 15.26 7.97
C ALA A 47 13.78 14.38 9.21
N HIS A 48 12.95 14.54 10.25
CA HIS A 48 13.04 13.76 11.48
C HIS A 48 12.26 12.43 11.41
N VAL A 49 11.41 12.24 10.39
CA VAL A 49 10.62 11.02 10.24
C VAL A 49 11.46 9.91 9.62
N ASN A 50 11.54 8.78 10.32
CA ASN A 50 12.15 7.56 9.80
C ASN A 50 11.24 6.91 8.73
N LYS A 51 11.46 7.30 7.47
CA LYS A 51 10.68 6.81 6.31
C LYS A 51 10.62 5.28 6.24
N LYS A 52 11.72 4.60 6.58
CA LYS A 52 11.83 3.14 6.50
C LYS A 52 10.97 2.44 7.56
N ALA A 53 10.94 2.96 8.78
CA ALA A 53 10.06 2.45 9.83
C ALA A 53 8.58 2.70 9.49
N LEU A 54 8.27 3.90 9.00
CA LEU A 54 6.91 4.27 8.58
C LEU A 54 6.39 3.37 7.46
N CYS A 55 7.16 3.16 6.39
CA CYS A 55 6.78 2.26 5.30
C CYS A 55 6.59 0.81 5.75
N ARG A 56 7.46 0.30 6.63
CA ARG A 56 7.35 -1.07 7.15
C ARG A 56 6.10 -1.25 8.01
N PHE A 57 5.75 -0.24 8.80
CA PHE A 57 4.52 -0.25 9.61
C PHE A 57 3.28 -0.30 8.71
N VAL A 58 3.20 0.57 7.70
CA VAL A 58 2.10 0.56 6.72
C VAL A 58 2.05 -0.77 5.96
N GLY A 59 3.18 -1.32 5.53
CA GLY A 59 3.25 -2.63 4.88
C GLY A 59 2.72 -3.77 5.77
N LYS A 60 3.03 -3.75 7.08
CA LYS A 60 2.49 -4.73 8.04
C LYS A 60 0.98 -4.65 8.20
N ILE A 61 0.38 -3.47 8.06
CA ILE A 61 -1.08 -3.27 8.09
C ILE A 61 -1.73 -3.66 6.76
N LEU A 62 -1.04 -3.39 5.64
CA LEU A 62 -1.54 -3.71 4.30
C LEU A 62 -1.64 -5.23 4.06
N MET A 63 -0.77 -6.02 4.69
CA MET A 63 -0.76 -7.48 4.56
C MET A 63 -2.07 -8.17 4.99
N PRO A 64 -2.59 -7.95 6.22
CA PRO A 64 -3.88 -8.53 6.62
C PRO A 64 -5.05 -7.95 5.83
N MET A 65 -5.03 -6.66 5.47
CA MET A 65 -6.08 -6.06 4.65
C MET A 65 -6.18 -6.70 3.27
N GLY A 66 -5.05 -6.91 2.59
CA GLY A 66 -5.02 -7.58 1.29
C GLY A 66 -5.36 -9.07 1.34
N ALA A 67 -5.22 -9.72 2.50
CA ALA A 67 -5.64 -11.10 2.69
C ALA A 67 -7.15 -11.23 2.97
N ILE A 68 -7.77 -10.18 3.56
CA ILE A 68 -9.19 -10.15 3.92
C ILE A 68 -10.06 -9.61 2.78
N MET A 69 -9.47 -8.88 1.83
CA MET A 69 -10.17 -8.26 0.71
C MET A 69 -10.07 -9.18 -0.54
N PRO A 70 -11.10 -10.02 -0.83
CA PRO A 70 -11.15 -10.81 -2.06
C PRO A 70 -11.40 -9.96 -3.30
#